data_AF-A0A484AXH9-F1
#
_entry.id   AF-A0A484AXH9-F1
#
_cell.length_a   1.000
_cell.length_b   1.000
_cell.length_c   1.000
_cell.angle_alpha   90.00
_cell.angle_beta   90.00
_cell.angle_gamma   90.00
#
_symmetry.space_group_name_H-M   'P 1'
#
loop_
_entity.id
_entity.type
_entity.pdbx_description
1 polymer ?
#
loop_
_entity_poly.entity_id
_entity_poly.type
_entity_poly.pdbx_seq_one_letter_code
_entity_poly.pdbx_strand_id
1 'polypeptide(L)'
;MGSTANPDAKRLYDDLLSNYNKLVRPVVNVTDALTVRIKLKLSQLIDVNLKNQIMTTNLWVEQSWYDYKLKWEPKEYGGVEMLHVPSDHIWRPDIVLYNNADGNFEVTLATKATLNYTGRVEWRPPAIYKSSCEIDVEYFPFDEQTCVMKFGSWTYDGFQVDLRHIDELNGTNVVEVGVDLSEFYTSVEWDILEVPAVR
;
A
#
# COMPACT_ATOMS: atom_id res chain seq x y z
N MET A 1 10.86 -15.06 35.73
CA MET A 1 11.20 -15.57 34.39
C MET A 1 11.29 -14.36 33.48
N GLY A 2 12.51 -13.87 33.25
CA GLY A 2 12.73 -12.68 32.41
C GLY A 2 12.51 -13.05 30.95
N SER A 3 11.65 -12.31 30.27
CA SER A 3 11.49 -12.34 28.84
C SER A 3 12.86 -12.14 28.19
N THR A 4 13.37 -13.18 27.52
CA THR A 4 14.53 -13.10 26.63
C THR A 4 14.15 -12.16 25.49
N ALA A 5 14.39 -10.87 25.66
CA ALA A 5 14.42 -9.92 24.57
C ALA A 5 15.41 -10.47 23.54
N ASN A 6 14.96 -10.78 22.32
CA ASN A 6 15.78 -11.35 21.26
C ASN A 6 16.95 -10.38 20.97
N PRO A 7 18.17 -10.66 21.49
CA PRO A 7 19.26 -9.70 21.44
C PRO A 7 19.79 -9.56 20.01
N ASP A 8 19.64 -10.60 19.20
CA ASP A 8 20.03 -10.61 17.79
C ASP A 8 19.14 -9.72 16.94
N ALA A 9 17.82 -9.72 17.19
CA ALA A 9 16.89 -8.83 16.49
C ALA A 9 17.14 -7.35 16.83
N LYS A 10 17.49 -7.05 18.09
CA LYS A 10 17.86 -5.69 18.49
C LYS A 10 19.16 -5.26 17.82
N ARG A 11 20.19 -6.11 17.84
CA ARG A 11 21.47 -5.86 17.18
C ARG A 11 21.29 -5.62 15.67
N LEU A 12 20.51 -6.48 15.01
CA LEU A 12 20.17 -6.33 13.59
C LEU A 12 19.51 -4.98 13.29
N TYR A 13 18.53 -4.61 14.12
CA TYR A 13 17.83 -3.33 13.98
C TYR A 13 18.79 -2.13 14.08
N ASP A 14 19.67 -2.14 15.10
CA ASP A 14 20.63 -1.07 15.34
C ASP A 14 21.67 -1.00 14.20
N ASP A 15 22.17 -2.15 13.73
CA ASP A 15 23.13 -2.23 12.63
C ASP A 15 22.55 -1.70 11.31
N LEU A 16 21.33 -2.10 10.96
CA LEU A 16 20.67 -1.70 9.71
C LEU A 16 20.32 -0.21 9.69
N LEU A 17 19.81 0.33 10.81
CA LEU A 17 19.22 1.68 10.82
C LEU A 17 20.18 2.79 11.24
N SER A 18 21.31 2.47 11.87
CA SER A 18 22.30 3.47 12.33
C SER A 18 22.79 4.43 11.24
N ASN A 19 22.97 3.92 10.01
CA ASN A 19 23.43 4.70 8.85
C ASN A 19 22.36 4.81 7.75
N TYR A 20 21.12 4.44 8.05
CA TYR A 20 20.05 4.44 7.07
C TYR A 20 19.44 5.84 6.92
N ASN A 21 19.46 6.39 5.71
CA ASN A 21 18.80 7.65 5.40
C ASN A 21 17.46 7.39 4.70
N LYS A 22 16.37 7.54 5.46
CA LYS A 22 14.99 7.37 4.98
C LYS A 22 14.51 8.40 3.97
N LEU A 23 15.23 9.51 3.79
CA LEU A 23 14.86 10.55 2.82
C LEU A 23 15.33 10.21 1.40
N VAL A 24 16.22 9.23 1.25
CA VAL A 24 16.81 8.89 -0.04
C VAL A 24 16.20 7.58 -0.54
N ARG A 25 15.64 7.63 -1.75
CA ARG A 25 15.10 6.45 -2.44
C ARG A 25 16.17 5.34 -2.56
N PRO A 26 15.83 4.09 -2.22
CA PRO A 26 16.80 2.99 -2.18
C PRO A 26 17.07 2.39 -3.56
N VAL A 27 17.71 3.16 -4.44
CA VAL A 27 18.19 2.70 -5.75
C VAL A 27 19.73 2.70 -5.79
N VAL A 28 20.31 1.71 -6.48
CA VAL A 28 21.76 1.62 -6.65
C VAL A 28 22.26 2.71 -7.60
N ASN A 29 21.56 2.89 -8.73
CA ASN A 29 21.81 3.99 -9.65
C ASN A 29 20.64 4.98 -9.60
N VAL A 30 20.94 6.27 -9.67
CA VAL A 30 19.92 7.34 -9.60
C VAL A 30 18.95 7.30 -10.79
N THR A 31 19.41 6.76 -11.92
CA THR A 31 18.65 6.58 -13.17
C THR A 31 17.63 5.45 -13.09
N ASP A 32 17.77 4.54 -12.15
CA ASP A 32 16.91 3.36 -12.07
C ASP A 32 15.58 3.73 -11.39
N ALA A 33 14.47 3.23 -11.95
CA ALA A 33 13.16 3.35 -11.33
C ALA A 33 13.05 2.33 -10.19
N LEU A 34 12.53 2.76 -9.04
CA LEU A 34 12.16 1.84 -7.98
C LEU A 34 10.77 1.28 -8.26
N THR A 35 10.67 -0.02 -8.49
CA THR A 35 9.36 -0.68 -8.64
C THR A 35 8.70 -0.84 -7.27
N VAL A 36 7.54 -0.22 -7.10
CA VAL A 36 6.68 -0.37 -5.94
C VAL A 36 5.46 -1.15 -6.38
N ARG A 37 5.22 -2.30 -5.77
CA ARG A 37 4.02 -3.09 -6.03
C ARG A 37 2.93 -2.72 -5.04
N ILE A 38 1.72 -2.48 -5.54
CA ILE A 38 0.54 -2.14 -4.76
C ILE A 38 -0.58 -3.14 -5.01
N LYS A 39 -1.35 -3.45 -3.97
CA LYS A 39 -2.62 -4.17 -4.05
C LYS A 39 -3.55 -3.59 -3.00
N LEU A 40 -4.83 -3.55 -3.31
CA LEU A 40 -5.84 -3.09 -2.37
C LEU A 40 -6.63 -4.29 -1.86
N LYS A 41 -6.97 -4.27 -0.58
CA LYS A 41 -7.90 -5.23 0.02
C LYS A 41 -9.03 -4.46 0.66
N LEU A 42 -10.24 -4.62 0.13
CA LEU A 42 -11.41 -3.91 0.62
C LEU A 42 -11.99 -4.64 1.83
N SER A 43 -12.03 -3.97 2.98
CA SER A 43 -12.69 -4.50 4.17
C SER A 43 -14.16 -4.12 4.22
N GLN A 44 -14.48 -2.88 3.88
CA GLN A 44 -15.86 -2.38 3.93
C GLN A 44 -16.08 -1.21 2.98
N LEU A 45 -17.21 -1.22 2.29
CA LEU A 45 -17.80 -0.04 1.67
C LEU A 45 -18.64 0.65 2.74
N ILE A 46 -18.16 1.78 3.28
CA ILE A 46 -18.79 2.44 4.42
C ILE A 46 -20.04 3.21 3.98
N ASP A 47 -19.91 4.02 2.93
CA ASP A 47 -20.98 4.90 2.44
C ASP A 47 -20.71 5.32 1.00
N VAL A 48 -21.77 5.46 0.21
CA VAL A 48 -21.74 6.08 -1.12
C VAL A 48 -22.70 7.27 -1.08
N ASN A 49 -22.15 8.46 -0.86
CA ASN A 49 -22.94 9.66 -0.75
C ASN A 49 -23.28 10.21 -2.14
N LEU A 50 -24.44 9.83 -2.67
CA LEU A 50 -24.90 10.24 -4.00
C LEU A 50 -24.98 11.76 -4.17
N LYS A 51 -25.35 12.49 -3.12
CA LYS A 51 -25.50 13.96 -3.14
C LYS A 51 -24.16 14.68 -3.22
N ASN A 52 -23.19 14.22 -2.44
CA ASN A 52 -21.87 14.83 -2.37
C ASN A 52 -20.89 14.22 -3.38
N GLN A 53 -21.28 13.13 -4.06
CA GLN A 53 -20.44 12.40 -5.01
C GLN A 53 -19.15 11.85 -4.37
N ILE A 54 -19.30 11.25 -3.18
CA ILE A 54 -18.19 10.73 -2.38
C ILE A 54 -18.44 9.27 -2.02
N MET A 55 -17.50 8.40 -2.39
CA MET A 55 -17.43 7.02 -1.92
C MET A 55 -16.43 6.92 -0.78
N THR A 56 -16.88 6.39 0.38
CA THR A 56 -16.05 6.13 1.55
C THR A 56 -15.79 4.65 1.71
N THR A 57 -14.52 4.24 1.69
CA THR A 57 -14.09 2.84 1.79
C THR A 57 -13.08 2.64 2.90
N ASN A 58 -13.21 1.55 3.66
CA ASN A 58 -12.18 1.05 4.56
C ASN A 58 -11.41 -0.07 3.87
N LEU A 59 -10.12 0.14 3.66
CA LEU A 59 -9.28 -0.79 2.91
C LEU A 59 -7.89 -0.92 3.52
N TRP A 60 -7.22 -2.02 3.21
CA TRP A 60 -5.80 -2.21 3.45
C TRP A 60 -5.04 -1.92 2.17
N VAL A 61 -4.03 -1.06 2.26
CA VAL A 61 -3.14 -0.78 1.13
C VAL A 61 -1.92 -1.68 1.28
N GLU A 62 -1.80 -2.72 0.47
CA GLU A 62 -0.63 -3.58 0.49
C GLU A 62 0.43 -3.05 -0.45
N GLN A 63 1.60 -2.73 0.11
CA GLN A 63 2.73 -2.19 -0.64
C GLN A 63 3.95 -3.08 -0.44
N SER A 64 4.68 -3.34 -1.52
CA SER A 64 5.92 -4.10 -1.49
C SER A 64 6.95 -3.47 -2.41
N TRP A 65 8.16 -3.27 -1.89
CA TRP A 65 9.32 -2.83 -2.67
C TRP A 65 10.58 -3.53 -2.19
N TYR A 66 11.69 -3.34 -2.91
CA TYR A 66 12.99 -3.86 -2.52
C TYR A 66 13.90 -2.71 -2.13
N ASP A 67 14.50 -2.81 -0.95
CA ASP A 67 15.54 -1.90 -0.47
C ASP A 67 16.86 -2.66 -0.35
N TYR A 68 17.87 -2.22 -1.11
CA TYR A 68 19.17 -2.87 -1.12
C TYR A 68 19.97 -2.67 0.17
N LYS A 69 19.66 -1.63 0.96
CA LYS A 69 20.33 -1.32 2.23
C LYS A 69 19.77 -2.13 3.39
N LEU A 70 18.55 -2.65 3.26
CA LEU A 70 17.85 -3.42 4.30
C LEU A 70 18.01 -4.94 4.07
N LYS A 71 19.20 -5.36 3.65
CA LYS A 71 19.56 -6.77 3.42
C LYS A 71 20.51 -7.25 4.49
N TRP A 72 20.35 -8.48 4.94
CA TRP A 72 21.25 -9.11 5.91
C TRP A 72 21.31 -10.63 5.71
N GLU A 73 22.32 -11.26 6.29
CA GLU A 73 22.45 -12.73 6.30
C GLU A 73 21.86 -13.27 7.61
N PRO A 74 20.79 -14.09 7.58
CA PRO A 74 20.16 -14.61 8.79
C PRO A 74 21.14 -15.35 9.73
N LYS A 75 22.17 -16.01 9.16
CA LYS A 75 23.18 -16.76 9.93
C LYS A 75 24.00 -15.88 10.89
N GLU A 76 24.18 -14.60 10.59
CA GLU A 76 24.94 -13.66 11.44
C GLU A 76 24.12 -13.13 12.61
N TYR A 77 22.80 -13.21 12.51
CA TYR A 77 21.81 -12.65 13.44
C TYR A 77 20.90 -13.73 14.04
N GLY A 78 21.46 -14.89 14.39
CA GLY A 78 20.73 -15.93 15.11
C GLY A 78 19.57 -16.57 14.33
N GLY A 79 19.61 -16.52 12.99
CA GLY A 79 18.56 -17.05 12.11
C GLY A 79 17.37 -16.13 11.90
N VAL A 80 17.48 -14.83 12.20
CA VAL A 80 16.41 -13.87 11.97
C VAL A 80 16.20 -13.67 10.47
N GLU A 81 15.06 -14.12 9.94
CA GLU A 81 14.69 -13.96 8.53
C GLU A 81 13.78 -12.74 8.28
N MET A 82 13.08 -12.28 9.31
CA MET A 82 12.13 -11.18 9.24
C MET A 82 12.26 -10.25 10.45
N LEU A 83 12.07 -8.96 10.21
CA LEU A 83 12.13 -7.92 11.24
C LEU A 83 10.97 -6.94 11.08
N HIS A 84 10.26 -6.65 12.17
CA HIS A 84 9.21 -5.63 12.15
C HIS A 84 9.76 -4.29 12.65
N VAL A 85 9.71 -3.28 11.79
CA VAL A 85 10.21 -1.94 12.09
C VAL A 85 9.10 -0.90 11.96
N PRO A 86 9.10 0.16 12.79
CA PRO A 86 8.24 1.32 12.54
C PRO A 86 8.48 1.85 11.12
N SER A 87 7.40 2.04 10.36
CA SER A 87 7.49 2.43 8.94
C SER A 87 8.06 3.83 8.71
N ASP A 88 8.09 4.66 9.76
CA ASP A 88 8.65 6.01 9.78
C ASP A 88 10.17 6.05 9.95
N HIS A 89 10.81 4.92 10.27
CA HIS A 89 12.26 4.80 10.37
C HIS A 89 12.92 4.38 9.05
N ILE A 90 12.14 3.92 8.08
CA ILE A 90 12.61 3.50 6.76
C ILE A 90 12.09 4.43 5.66
N TRP A 91 12.69 4.36 4.47
CA TRP A 91 12.12 5.02 3.30
C TRP A 91 10.80 4.31 2.96
N ARG A 92 9.76 5.10 2.72
CA ARG A 92 8.47 4.61 2.23
C ARG A 92 8.11 5.40 0.97
N PRO A 93 7.40 4.79 0.00
CA PRO A 93 6.79 5.55 -1.07
C PRO A 93 5.62 6.37 -0.52
N ASP A 94 5.43 7.55 -1.09
CA ASP A 94 4.37 8.51 -0.75
C ASP A 94 3.18 8.34 -1.69
N ILE A 95 2.59 7.13 -1.68
CA ILE A 95 1.43 6.81 -2.50
C ILE A 95 0.18 7.45 -1.89
N VAL A 96 -0.51 8.27 -2.66
CA VAL A 96 -1.71 9.01 -2.27
C VAL A 96 -2.87 8.75 -3.23
N LEU A 97 -4.09 9.01 -2.75
CA LEU A 97 -5.30 9.02 -3.57
C LEU A 97 -5.47 10.40 -4.23
N TYR A 98 -5.36 10.48 -5.56
CA TYR A 98 -5.42 11.74 -6.30
C TYR A 98 -6.82 12.34 -6.35
N ASN A 99 -7.85 11.51 -6.54
CA ASN A 99 -9.24 11.94 -6.56
C ASN A 99 -9.87 11.95 -5.16
N ASN A 100 -9.11 12.37 -4.15
CA ASN A 100 -9.57 12.48 -2.78
C ASN A 100 -10.53 13.67 -2.61
N ALA A 101 -11.65 13.44 -1.93
CA ALA A 101 -12.67 14.45 -1.67
C ALA A 101 -12.55 15.13 -0.28
N ASP A 102 -11.72 14.60 0.63
CA ASP A 102 -11.60 15.09 2.02
C ASP A 102 -10.46 16.07 2.25
N GLY A 103 -9.57 16.24 1.26
CA GLY A 103 -8.37 17.10 1.36
C GLY A 103 -7.25 16.57 2.26
N ASN A 104 -7.45 15.46 2.97
CA ASN A 104 -6.42 14.78 3.76
C ASN A 104 -5.86 13.57 3.00
N PHE A 105 -4.61 13.66 2.53
CA PHE A 105 -3.99 12.67 1.65
C PHE A 105 -3.18 11.60 2.41
N GLU A 106 -3.01 11.73 3.72
CA GLU A 106 -2.18 10.81 4.51
C GLU A 106 -2.97 9.64 5.09
N VAL A 107 -2.32 8.47 5.09
CA VAL A 107 -2.80 7.27 5.79
C VAL A 107 -2.80 7.54 7.29
N THR A 108 -3.97 7.48 7.91
CA THR A 108 -4.21 7.89 9.31
C THR A 108 -3.48 7.04 10.36
N LEU A 109 -3.00 5.84 10.02
CA LEU A 109 -2.25 4.97 10.94
C LEU A 109 -0.91 4.51 10.33
N ALA A 110 0.20 4.99 10.89
CA ALA A 110 1.52 4.46 10.59
C ALA A 110 1.75 3.13 11.33
N THR A 111 1.44 2.02 10.67
CA THR A 111 1.74 0.66 11.17
C THR A 111 3.23 0.31 10.98
N LYS A 112 3.67 -0.79 11.60
CA LYS A 112 5.00 -1.35 11.36
C LYS A 112 5.08 -1.96 9.95
N ALA A 113 6.23 -1.82 9.31
CA ALA A 113 6.58 -2.55 8.10
C ALA A 113 7.31 -3.85 8.47
N THR A 114 7.18 -4.85 7.60
CA THR A 114 7.90 -6.12 7.70
C THR A 114 9.06 -6.10 6.72
N LEU A 115 10.28 -6.18 7.24
CA LEU A 115 11.49 -6.35 6.46
C LEU A 115 11.79 -7.84 6.36
N ASN A 116 12.17 -8.30 5.18
CA ASN A 116 12.69 -9.64 4.93
C ASN A 116 14.19 -9.57 4.65
N TYR A 117 14.96 -10.59 5.05
CA TYR A 117 16.42 -10.65 4.88
C TYR A 117 16.88 -10.42 3.42
N THR A 118 16.03 -10.75 2.45
CA THR A 118 16.24 -10.51 1.02
C THR A 118 16.21 -9.03 0.62
N GLY A 119 15.88 -8.11 1.53
CA GLY A 119 15.67 -6.68 1.27
C GLY A 119 14.26 -6.34 0.80
N ARG A 120 13.36 -7.33 0.75
CA ARG A 120 11.94 -7.07 0.47
C ARG A 120 11.31 -6.39 1.68
N VAL A 121 10.67 -5.26 1.43
CA VAL A 121 9.90 -4.52 2.43
C VAL A 121 8.43 -4.66 2.10
N GLU A 122 7.63 -5.05 3.09
CA GLU A 122 6.18 -5.13 3.00
C GLU A 122 5.54 -4.18 4.01
N TRP A 123 4.64 -3.32 3.53
CA TRP A 123 3.91 -2.39 4.37
C TRP A 123 2.43 -2.45 4.02
N ARG A 124 1.61 -2.75 5.03
CA ARG A 124 0.17 -2.99 4.89
C ARG A 124 -0.62 -2.13 5.89
N PRO A 125 -0.67 -0.80 5.73
CA PRO A 125 -1.47 0.02 6.61
C PRO A 125 -2.97 -0.07 6.27
N PRO A 126 -3.85 -0.08 7.29
CA PRO A 126 -5.27 0.17 7.08
C PRO A 126 -5.51 1.67 6.84
N ALA A 127 -6.43 1.99 5.93
CA ALA A 127 -6.76 3.36 5.58
C ALA A 127 -8.26 3.49 5.27
N ILE A 128 -8.85 4.60 5.70
CA ILE A 128 -10.18 5.02 5.27
C ILE A 128 -9.98 6.08 4.18
N TYR A 129 -10.41 5.75 2.96
CA TYR A 129 -10.34 6.65 1.82
C TYR A 129 -11.71 7.22 1.47
N LYS A 130 -11.74 8.51 1.15
CA LYS A 130 -12.90 9.20 0.59
C LYS A 130 -12.57 9.64 -0.83
N SER A 131 -13.02 8.85 -1.79
CA SER A 131 -12.82 9.13 -3.21
C SER A 131 -13.99 9.90 -3.78
N SER A 132 -13.69 10.87 -4.66
CA SER A 132 -14.69 11.50 -5.50
C SER A 132 -15.12 10.50 -6.56
N CYS A 133 -16.44 10.26 -6.63
CA CYS A 133 -17.07 9.33 -7.55
C CYS A 133 -18.23 10.05 -8.23
N GLU A 134 -18.17 10.17 -9.55
CA GLU A 134 -19.25 10.77 -10.34
C GLU A 134 -20.43 9.79 -10.41
N ILE A 135 -21.61 10.27 -10.03
CA ILE A 135 -22.80 9.45 -9.88
C ILE A 135 -23.74 9.69 -11.04
N ASP A 136 -24.15 8.60 -11.70
CA ASP A 136 -25.16 8.63 -12.74
C ASP A 136 -26.53 8.24 -12.17
N VAL A 137 -27.51 9.13 -12.28
CA VAL A 137 -28.86 8.93 -11.72
C VAL A 137 -29.92 8.66 -12.78
N GLU A 138 -29.54 8.32 -14.01
CA GLU A 138 -30.49 8.08 -15.11
C GLU A 138 -31.51 6.98 -14.79
N TYR A 139 -31.08 5.91 -14.10
CA TYR A 139 -31.90 4.72 -13.82
C TYR A 139 -32.23 4.50 -12.34
N PHE A 140 -32.10 5.54 -11.51
CA PHE A 140 -32.38 5.45 -10.08
C PHE A 140 -33.79 4.87 -9.80
N PRO A 141 -33.97 3.90 -8.87
CA PRO A 141 -32.99 3.34 -7.91
C PRO A 141 -32.30 2.04 -8.37
N PHE A 142 -32.35 1.70 -9.66
CA PHE A 142 -31.71 0.51 -10.25
C PHE A 142 -30.49 0.91 -11.08
N ASP A 143 -29.68 1.80 -10.51
CA ASP A 143 -28.49 2.37 -11.11
C ASP A 143 -27.22 1.55 -10.81
N GLU A 144 -26.27 1.61 -11.74
CA GLU A 144 -24.92 1.06 -11.57
C GLU A 144 -23.95 2.23 -11.45
N GLN A 145 -23.02 2.16 -10.49
CA GLN A 145 -22.08 3.23 -10.22
C GLN A 145 -20.64 2.79 -10.47
N THR A 146 -19.88 3.59 -11.22
CA THR A 146 -18.46 3.34 -11.50
C THR A 146 -17.59 4.33 -10.73
N CYS A 147 -17.13 3.91 -9.54
CA CYS A 147 -16.25 4.72 -8.71
C CYS A 147 -14.78 4.35 -8.92
N VAL A 148 -14.00 5.28 -9.49
CA VAL A 148 -12.56 5.08 -9.73
C VAL A 148 -11.76 5.55 -8.52
N MET A 149 -10.75 4.78 -8.08
CA MET A 149 -9.74 5.23 -7.12
C MET A 149 -8.39 5.35 -7.81
N LYS A 150 -7.83 6.57 -7.85
CA LYS A 150 -6.56 6.85 -8.55
C LYS A 150 -5.41 6.98 -7.55
N PHE A 151 -4.52 6.00 -7.54
CA PHE A 151 -3.32 6.02 -6.69
C PHE A 151 -2.08 6.43 -7.47
N GLY A 152 -1.18 7.17 -6.83
CA GLY A 152 0.14 7.48 -7.39
C GLY A 152 1.05 8.14 -6.36
N SER A 153 2.33 8.26 -6.68
CA SER A 153 3.31 8.94 -5.82
C SER A 153 3.13 10.46 -5.90
N TRP A 154 3.15 11.12 -4.74
CA TRP A 154 3.03 12.58 -4.68
C TRP A 154 4.29 13.32 -5.13
N THR A 155 5.47 12.82 -4.72
CA THR A 155 6.77 13.48 -4.92
C THR A 155 7.53 12.96 -6.14
N TYR A 156 7.40 11.66 -6.45
CA TYR A 156 8.20 11.01 -7.49
C TYR A 156 7.40 10.82 -8.78
N ASP A 157 8.06 11.04 -9.92
CA ASP A 157 7.46 10.75 -11.23
C ASP A 157 7.54 9.26 -11.60
N GLY A 158 6.94 8.89 -12.74
CA GLY A 158 6.92 7.50 -13.23
C GLY A 158 8.27 6.95 -13.70
N PHE A 159 9.29 7.79 -13.93
CA PHE A 159 10.66 7.34 -14.17
C PHE A 159 11.39 7.06 -12.86
N GLN A 160 10.90 7.64 -11.77
CA GLN A 160 11.50 7.51 -10.46
C GLN A 160 10.88 6.37 -9.64
N VAL A 161 9.56 6.27 -9.63
CA VAL A 161 8.81 5.23 -8.95
C VAL A 161 7.88 4.57 -9.96
N ASP A 162 8.15 3.30 -10.25
CA ASP A 162 7.34 2.47 -11.13
C ASP A 162 6.27 1.76 -10.30
N LEU A 163 5.07 2.34 -10.21
CA LEU A 163 3.95 1.75 -9.49
C LEU A 163 3.31 0.63 -10.33
N ARG A 164 3.24 -0.58 -9.78
CA ARG A 164 2.71 -1.77 -10.44
C ARG A 164 1.73 -2.53 -9.56
N HIS A 165 0.78 -3.24 -10.17
CA HIS A 165 -0.10 -4.09 -9.38
C HIS A 165 0.64 -5.36 -8.93
N ILE A 166 0.39 -5.86 -7.71
CA ILE A 166 1.05 -7.10 -7.21
C ILE A 166 0.77 -8.29 -8.13
N ASP A 167 -0.46 -8.39 -8.64
CA ASP A 167 -0.93 -9.46 -9.51
C ASP A 167 -0.80 -9.14 -11.02
N GLU A 168 -0.06 -8.08 -11.39
CA GLU A 168 0.18 -7.71 -12.80
C GLU A 168 0.96 -8.82 -13.52
N LEU A 169 0.41 -9.35 -14.61
CA LEU A 169 1.08 -10.31 -15.49
C LEU A 169 1.91 -9.60 -16.57
N ASN A 170 3.01 -10.23 -16.98
CA ASN A 170 3.88 -9.69 -18.02
C ASN A 170 3.12 -9.50 -19.34
N GLY A 171 3.00 -8.25 -19.78
CA GLY A 171 2.39 -7.88 -21.07
C GLY A 171 0.95 -7.39 -20.99
N THR A 172 0.35 -7.32 -19.79
CA THR A 172 -1.00 -6.80 -19.58
C THR A 172 -1.00 -5.71 -18.51
N ASN A 173 -1.61 -4.57 -18.81
CA ASN A 173 -1.78 -3.46 -17.86
C ASN A 173 -3.09 -3.55 -17.07
N VAL A 174 -3.89 -4.60 -17.30
CA VAL A 174 -5.21 -4.80 -16.73
C VAL A 174 -5.18 -6.03 -15.84
N VAL A 175 -5.72 -5.87 -14.63
CA VAL A 175 -5.95 -6.94 -13.66
C VAL A 175 -7.45 -6.99 -13.41
N GLU A 176 -8.11 -8.07 -13.86
CA GLU A 176 -9.57 -8.22 -13.77
C GLU A 176 -10.07 -8.17 -12.32
N VAL A 177 -9.32 -8.80 -11.40
CA VAL A 177 -9.56 -8.74 -9.95
C VAL A 177 -8.42 -7.97 -9.30
N GLY A 178 -8.49 -6.65 -9.38
CA GLY A 178 -7.50 -5.72 -8.84
C GLY A 178 -7.67 -5.40 -7.36
N VAL A 179 -8.81 -5.74 -6.76
CA VAL A 179 -9.05 -5.57 -5.33
C VAL A 179 -9.39 -6.91 -4.69
N ASP A 180 -8.70 -7.23 -3.60
CA ASP A 180 -8.99 -8.42 -2.81
C ASP A 180 -10.25 -8.19 -1.95
N LEU A 181 -11.26 -9.04 -2.15
CA LEU A 181 -12.55 -9.03 -1.46
C LEU A 181 -12.69 -10.19 -0.45
N SER A 182 -11.63 -10.93 -0.16
CA SER A 182 -11.68 -12.13 0.71
C SER A 182 -12.17 -11.86 2.14
N GLU A 183 -11.97 -10.65 2.66
CA GLU A 183 -12.45 -10.20 3.98
C GLU A 183 -13.49 -9.06 3.87
N PHE A 184 -14.15 -8.94 2.72
CA PHE A 184 -15.13 -7.89 2.49
C PHE A 184 -16.40 -8.15 3.31
N TYR A 185 -16.78 -7.17 4.13
CA TYR A 185 -18.10 -7.12 4.74
C TYR A 185 -19.10 -6.52 3.76
N THR A 186 -20.07 -7.32 3.32
CA THR A 186 -21.09 -6.92 2.35
C THR A 186 -21.88 -5.72 2.85
N SER A 187 -22.02 -4.70 2.01
CA SER A 187 -22.91 -3.57 2.29
C SER A 187 -24.36 -4.03 2.20
N VAL A 188 -25.24 -3.32 2.91
CA VAL A 188 -26.69 -3.59 2.89
C VAL A 188 -27.36 -2.92 1.69
N GLU A 189 -26.75 -1.86 1.16
CA GLU A 189 -27.33 -1.02 0.11
C GLU A 189 -26.68 -1.24 -1.27
N TRP A 190 -25.42 -1.69 -1.31
CA TRP A 190 -24.63 -1.76 -2.53
C TRP A 190 -23.98 -3.13 -2.70
N ASP A 191 -24.14 -3.72 -3.89
CA ASP A 191 -23.44 -4.93 -4.31
C ASP A 191 -22.23 -4.56 -5.17
N ILE A 192 -21.09 -5.21 -4.91
CA ILE A 192 -19.88 -5.04 -5.73
C ILE A 192 -19.98 -6.02 -6.91
N LEU A 193 -20.08 -5.49 -8.12
CA LEU A 193 -20.13 -6.28 -9.34
C LEU A 193 -18.72 -6.64 -9.84
N GLU A 194 -17.84 -5.65 -9.95
CA GLU A 194 -16.49 -5.80 -10.50
C GLU A 194 -15.48 -4.90 -9.78
N VAL A 195 -14.21 -5.31 -9.78
CA VAL A 195 -13.10 -4.57 -9.15
C VAL A 195 -11.81 -4.62 -9.99
N PRO A 196 -11.84 -4.16 -11.26
CA PRO A 196 -10.65 -4.17 -12.09
C PRO A 196 -9.63 -3.13 -11.61
N ALA A 197 -8.34 -3.43 -11.79
CA ALA A 197 -7.27 -2.45 -11.69
C ALA A 197 -6.59 -2.28 -13.04
N VAL A 198 -6.27 -1.04 -13.39
CA VAL A 198 -5.58 -0.69 -14.63
C VAL A 198 -4.42 0.24 -14.29
N ARG A 199 -3.30 0.04 -14.96
CA ARG A 199 -2.12 0.89 -14.88
C ARG A 199 -2.15 2.05 -15.87
#